data_AF-A0A1V3NU82-F1
#
_entry.id   AF-A0A1V3NU82-F1
#
_cell.length_a   1.000
_cell.length_b   1.000
_cell.length_c   1.000
_cell.angle_alpha   90.00
_cell.angle_beta   90.00
_cell.angle_gamma   90.00
#
_symmetry.space_group_name_H-M   'P 1'
#
loop_
_entity.id
_entity.type
_entity.pdbx_description
1 polymer ?
#
loop_
_entity_poly.entity_id
_entity_poly.type
_entity_poly.pdbx_seq_one_letter_code
_entity_poly.pdbx_strand_id
1 'polypeptide(L)'
;MPSTLPFRYTSPTGERFELDFRLHPDTVSAMRVSQLLDRLLETLDQEIGVLGDTANGDVLQALTMALAVRAGLIHADQQLTGRLCDDLLRRSLASLSEARRHHALSGRA
;
A
#
# COMPACT_ATOMS: atom_id res chain seq x y z
N MET A 1 -9.64 -15.47 12.66
CA MET A 1 -8.37 -15.00 12.05
C MET A 1 -8.33 -13.48 12.19
N PRO A 2 -7.17 -12.85 12.44
CA PRO A 2 -7.13 -11.41 12.67
C PRO A 2 -7.62 -10.67 11.42
N SER A 3 -8.62 -9.82 11.61
CA SER A 3 -9.23 -8.99 10.56
C SER A 3 -8.39 -7.75 10.21
N THR A 4 -7.29 -7.54 10.92
CA THR A 4 -6.40 -6.38 10.79
C THR A 4 -4.93 -6.80 10.73
N LEU A 5 -4.14 -6.03 9.98
CA LEU A 5 -2.70 -6.13 9.84
C LEU A 5 -2.06 -4.85 10.41
N PRO A 6 -1.42 -4.91 11.59
CA PRO A 6 -0.60 -3.81 12.09
C PRO A 6 0.56 -3.56 11.14
N PHE A 7 0.74 -2.32 10.73
CA PHE A 7 1.73 -1.91 9.76
C PHE A 7 2.40 -0.60 10.18
N ARG A 8 3.72 -0.56 10.03
CA ARG A 8 4.53 0.62 10.31
C ARG A 8 5.43 0.90 9.12
N TYR A 9 5.42 2.15 8.66
CA TYR A 9 6.26 2.59 7.56
C TYR A 9 6.93 3.91 7.92
N THR A 10 8.21 4.03 7.56
CA THR A 10 8.97 5.28 7.65
C THR A 10 9.39 5.67 6.25
N SER A 11 8.92 6.82 5.78
CA SER A 11 9.30 7.33 4.45
C SER A 11 10.78 7.74 4.42
N PRO A 12 11.38 7.86 3.22
CA PRO A 12 12.73 8.42 3.08
C PRO A 12 12.90 9.83 3.67
N THR A 13 11.81 10.61 3.71
CA THR A 13 11.76 11.95 4.33
C THR A 13 11.62 11.92 5.85
N GLY A 14 11.49 10.74 6.46
CA GLY A 14 11.40 10.54 7.90
C GLY A 14 9.99 10.61 8.48
N GLU A 15 8.95 10.71 7.65
CA GLU A 15 7.57 10.62 8.12
C GLU A 15 7.25 9.19 8.54
N ARG A 16 6.56 9.04 9.69
CA ARG A 16 6.19 7.73 10.22
C ARG A 16 4.68 7.55 10.19
N PHE A 17 4.27 6.40 9.67
CA PHE A 17 2.89 5.96 9.61
C PHE A 17 2.73 4.73 10.48
N GLU A 18 1.78 4.77 11.43
CA GLU A 18 1.35 3.60 12.18
C GLU A 18 -0.15 3.38 11.92
N LEU A 19 -0.50 2.22 11.38
CA LEU A 19 -1.88 1.90 11.03
C LEU A 19 -2.19 0.40 11.10
N ASP A 20 -3.47 0.10 11.27
CA ASP A 20 -4.01 -1.25 11.25
C ASP A 20 -4.84 -1.45 9.97
N PHE A 21 -4.28 -2.12 8.97
CA PHE A 21 -4.98 -2.40 7.71
C PHE A 21 -6.04 -3.46 7.88
N ARG A 22 -7.30 -3.15 7.54
CA ARG A 22 -8.35 -4.16 7.47
C ARG A 22 -8.11 -5.11 6.29
N LEU A 23 -7.94 -6.39 6.59
CA LEU A 23 -7.72 -7.42 5.58
C LEU A 23 -9.04 -7.92 5.00
N HIS A 24 -9.02 -8.33 3.73
CA HIS A 24 -10.15 -9.02 3.12
C HIS A 24 -10.34 -10.40 3.79
N PRO A 25 -11.58 -10.88 4.01
CA PRO A 25 -11.84 -12.18 4.65
C PRO A 25 -11.11 -13.36 3.99
N ASP A 26 -10.95 -13.32 2.67
CA ASP A 26 -10.27 -14.37 1.90
C ASP A 26 -8.73 -14.24 1.90
N THR A 27 -8.19 -13.31 2.68
CA THR A 27 -6.73 -13.15 2.83
C THR A 27 -6.16 -14.35 3.58
N VAL A 28 -5.43 -15.20 2.86
CA VAL A 28 -4.88 -16.45 3.41
C VAL A 28 -3.74 -16.21 4.42
N SER A 29 -2.97 -15.13 4.28
CA SER A 29 -1.81 -14.88 5.15
C SER A 29 -1.48 -13.40 5.27
N ALA A 30 -1.80 -12.82 6.44
CA ALA A 30 -1.42 -11.46 6.80
C ALA A 30 0.10 -11.23 6.74
N MET A 31 0.89 -12.23 7.16
CA MET A 31 2.36 -12.16 7.17
C MET A 31 2.93 -12.00 5.76
N ARG A 32 2.47 -12.81 4.79
CA ARG A 32 2.91 -12.68 3.39
C ARG A 32 2.49 -11.35 2.79
N VAL A 33 1.30 -10.85 3.12
CA VAL A 33 0.84 -9.52 2.70
C VAL A 33 1.77 -8.44 3.27
N SER A 34 2.12 -8.49 4.56
CA SER A 34 3.06 -7.54 5.18
C SER A 34 4.41 -7.55 4.48
N GLN A 35 4.99 -8.73 4.28
CA GLN A 35 6.29 -8.87 3.63
C GLN A 35 6.28 -8.32 2.19
N LEU A 36 5.22 -8.60 1.42
CA LEU A 36 5.10 -8.06 0.07
C LEU A 36 4.91 -6.54 0.07
N LEU A 37 4.11 -6.01 0.99
CA LEU A 37 3.90 -4.57 1.11
C LEU A 37 5.21 -3.84 1.45
N ASP A 38 5.98 -4.36 2.42
CA ASP A 38 7.29 -3.80 2.76
C ASP A 38 8.22 -3.76 1.55
N ARG A 39 8.32 -4.87 0.80
CA ARG A 39 9.18 -4.94 -0.39
C ARG A 39 8.72 -4.01 -1.50
N LEU A 40 7.41 -3.88 -1.72
CA LEU A 40 6.86 -2.97 -2.72
C LEU A 40 7.20 -1.51 -2.39
N LEU A 41 7.03 -1.10 -1.14
CA LEU A 41 7.35 0.27 -0.72
C LEU A 41 8.86 0.53 -0.79
N GLU A 42 9.69 -0.41 -0.31
CA GLU A 42 11.15 -0.29 -0.39
C GLU A 42 11.63 -0.16 -1.84
N THR A 43 11.11 -0.98 -2.76
CA THR A 43 11.45 -0.87 -4.19
C THR A 43 10.97 0.45 -4.77
N LEU A 44 9.75 0.91 -4.47
CA LEU A 44 9.27 2.19 -4.96
C LEU A 44 10.13 3.36 -4.48
N ASP A 45 10.50 3.37 -3.19
CA ASP A 45 11.34 4.41 -2.63
C ASP A 45 12.72 4.47 -3.31
N GLN A 46 13.29 3.31 -3.62
CA GLN A 46 14.55 3.21 -4.36
C GLN A 46 14.40 3.73 -5.80
N GLU A 47 13.37 3.29 -6.53
CA GLU A 47 13.15 3.69 -7.92
C GLU A 47 12.81 5.19 -8.05
N ILE A 48 12.03 5.75 -7.12
CA ILE A 48 11.76 7.20 -7.08
C ILE A 48 13.08 7.98 -6.92
N GLY A 49 14.00 7.48 -6.10
CA GLY A 49 15.33 8.08 -5.94
C GLY A 49 16.20 8.03 -7.20
N VAL A 50 15.94 7.09 -8.12
CA VAL A 50 16.70 6.89 -9.36
C VAL A 50 16.07 7.59 -10.56
N LEU A 51 14.74 7.60 -10.67
CA LEU A 51 14.00 8.12 -11.83
C LEU A 51 14.02 9.65 -11.95
N GLY A 52 14.49 10.38 -10.93
CA GLY A 52 14.54 11.84 -10.93
C GLY A 52 13.20 12.46 -10.54
N ASP A 53 12.78 13.54 -11.20
CA ASP A 53 11.54 14.28 -10.90
C ASP A 53 10.28 13.41 -11.17
N THR A 54 9.96 12.53 -10.22
CA THR A 54 8.79 11.66 -10.22
C THR A 54 7.69 12.33 -9.40
N ALA A 55 6.54 12.63 -10.01
CA ALA A 55 5.42 13.20 -9.27
C ALA A 55 4.65 12.10 -8.52
N ASN A 56 4.00 12.46 -7.41
CA ASN A 56 3.13 11.54 -6.67
C ASN A 56 2.04 10.92 -7.57
N GLY A 57 1.57 11.66 -8.58
CA GLY A 57 0.61 11.17 -9.56
C GLY A 57 1.15 10.01 -10.42
N ASP A 58 2.42 10.06 -10.81
CA ASP A 58 3.07 9.03 -11.62
C ASP A 58 3.19 7.72 -10.82
N VAL A 59 3.58 7.83 -9.54
CA VAL A 59 3.69 6.68 -8.62
C VAL A 59 2.34 6.00 -8.44
N LEU A 60 1.28 6.77 -8.14
CA LEU A 60 -0.07 6.24 -7.94
C LEU A 60 -0.64 5.61 -9.22
N GLN A 61 -0.38 6.22 -10.38
CA GLN A 61 -0.77 5.68 -11.68
C GLN A 61 -0.06 4.34 -11.96
N ALA A 62 1.26 4.28 -11.76
CA ALA A 62 2.04 3.06 -11.97
C ALA A 62 1.59 1.91 -11.06
N LEU A 63 1.36 2.19 -9.77
CA LEU A 63 0.82 1.21 -8.81
C LEU A 63 -0.56 0.68 -9.23
N THR A 64 -1.43 1.56 -9.72
CA THR A 64 -2.78 1.17 -10.18
C THR A 64 -2.70 0.30 -11.43
N MET A 65 -1.82 0.64 -12.38
CA MET A 65 -1.59 -0.17 -13.57
C MET A 65 -0.97 -1.54 -13.22
N ALA A 66 -0.03 -1.58 -12.28
CA ALA A 66 0.55 -2.83 -11.78
C ALA A 66 -0.51 -3.73 -11.13
N LEU A 67 -1.40 -3.16 -10.32
CA LEU A 67 -2.55 -3.88 -9.76
C LEU A 67 -3.44 -4.45 -10.86
N ALA A 68 -3.80 -3.65 -11.87
CA ALA A 68 -4.66 -4.08 -12.97
C ALA A 68 -4.04 -5.23 -13.77
N VAL A 69 -2.74 -5.14 -14.09
CA VAL A 69 -2.01 -6.23 -14.76
C VAL A 69 -2.00 -7.49 -13.89
N ARG A 70 -1.73 -7.37 -12.58
CA ARG A 70 -1.65 -8.54 -11.70
C ARG A 70 -3.00 -9.20 -11.49
N ALA A 71 -4.07 -8.40 -11.44
CA ALA A 71 -5.44 -8.83 -11.37
C ALA A 71 -5.86 -9.60 -12.64
N GLY A 72 -5.45 -9.13 -13.82
CA GLY A 72 -5.72 -9.80 -15.10
C GLY A 72 -5.09 -11.19 -15.25
N LEU A 73 -4.10 -11.54 -14.41
CA LEU A 73 -3.52 -12.88 -14.38
C LEU A 73 -4.35 -13.90 -13.57
N ILE A 74 -5.36 -13.44 -12.82
CA ILE A 74 -6.32 -14.31 -12.15
C ILE A 74 -7.31 -14.78 -13.21
N HIS A 75 -7.37 -16.10 -13.45
CA HIS A 75 -8.28 -16.70 -14.42
C HIS A 75 -9.70 -16.76 -13.84
N ALA A 76 -10.32 -15.59 -13.69
CA ALA A 76 -11.67 -15.39 -13.16
C ALA A 76 -12.41 -14.35 -14.01
N ASP A 77 -13.71 -14.19 -13.76
CA ASP A 77 -14.51 -13.15 -14.40
C ASP A 77 -13.92 -11.76 -14.15
N GLN A 78 -13.76 -10.98 -15.23
CA GLN A 78 -13.10 -9.67 -15.18
C GLN A 78 -13.86 -8.67 -14.30
N GLN A 79 -15.20 -8.73 -14.29
CA GLN A 79 -16.01 -7.84 -13.45
C GLN A 79 -15.90 -8.21 -11.97
N LEU A 80 -15.83 -9.50 -11.65
CA LEU A 80 -15.59 -9.98 -10.30
C LEU A 80 -14.22 -9.51 -9.79
N THR A 81 -13.17 -9.71 -10.59
CA THR A 81 -11.81 -9.29 -10.24
C THR A 81 -11.72 -7.77 -10.07
N GLY A 82 -12.34 -6.99 -10.96
CA GLY A 82 -12.40 -5.53 -10.83
C GLY A 82 -13.06 -5.09 -9.52
N ARG A 83 -14.20 -5.69 -9.16
CA ARG A 83 -14.89 -5.40 -7.89
C ARG A 83 -14.04 -5.75 -6.66
N LEU A 84 -13.29 -6.86 -6.73
CA LEU A 84 -12.37 -7.23 -5.66
C LEU A 84 -11.25 -6.18 -5.50
N CYS A 85 -10.64 -5.73 -6.61
CA CYS A 85 -9.63 -4.67 -6.58
C CYS A 85 -10.19 -3.37 -5.97
N ASP A 86 -11.41 -2.97 -6.36
CA ASP A 86 -12.07 -1.79 -5.80
C ASP A 86 -12.32 -1.92 -4.30
N ASP A 87 -12.80 -3.08 -3.83
CA ASP A 87 -13.02 -3.33 -2.40
C ASP A 87 -11.71 -3.28 -1.59
N LEU A 88 -10.65 -3.93 -2.09
CA LEU A 88 -9.33 -3.94 -1.47
C LEU A 88 -8.74 -2.52 -1.36
N LEU A 89 -8.85 -1.72 -2.42
CA LEU A 89 -8.39 -0.33 -2.42
C LEU A 89 -9.19 0.52 -1.42
N ARG A 90 -10.52 0.44 -1.45
CA ARG A 90 -11.40 1.19 -0.54
C ARG A 90 -11.13 0.87 0.93
N ARG A 91 -10.95 -0.41 1.29
CA ARG A 91 -10.62 -0.83 2.65
C ARG A 91 -9.26 -0.31 3.11
N SER A 92 -8.27 -0.32 2.21
CA SER A 92 -6.92 0.17 2.51
C SER A 92 -6.94 1.68 2.76
N LEU A 93 -7.65 2.44 1.93
CA LEU A 93 -7.83 3.89 2.10
C LEU A 93 -8.59 4.23 3.38
N ALA A 94 -9.64 3.48 3.73
CA ALA A 94 -10.36 3.65 4.98
C ALA A 94 -9.45 3.44 6.19
N SER A 95 -8.62 2.39 6.16
CA SER A 95 -7.64 2.12 7.22
C SER A 95 -6.61 3.25 7.34
N LEU A 96 -6.19 3.85 6.23
CA LEU A 96 -5.27 5.00 6.22
C LEU A 96 -5.89 6.27 6.81
N SER A 97 -7.21 6.47 6.65
CA SER A 97 -7.91 7.61 7.25
C SER A 97 -7.98 7.52 8.79
N GLU A 98 -7.89 6.31 9.32
CA GLU A 98 -7.84 6.01 10.75
C GLU A 98 -6.39 5.97 11.29
N ALA A 99 -5.38 6.14 10.41
CA ALA A 99 -3.97 6.01 10.75
C ALA A 99 -3.46 7.14 11.66
N ARG A 100 -2.57 6.79 12.58
CA ARG A 100 -1.78 7.78 13.32
C ARG A 100 -0.56 8.17 12.50
N ARG A 101 -0.45 9.47 12.19
CA ARG A 101 0.68 10.05 11.47
C ARG A 101 1.57 10.78 12.45
N HIS A 102 2.87 10.46 12.43
CA HIS A 102 3.88 11.19 13.16
C HIS A 102 4.79 11.88 12.14
N HIS A 103 4.68 13.20 12.04
CA HIS A 103 5.64 13.97 11.26
C HIS A 103 6.99 13.95 11.96
N ALA A 104 8.08 13.92 11.18
CA ALA A 104 9.41 14.13 11.74
C ALA A 104 9.39 15.48 12.48
N LEU A 105 9.67 15.46 13.79
CA LEU A 105 9.86 16.68 14.56
C LEU A 105 10.95 17.48 13.84
N SER A 106 10.58 18.65 13.29
CA SER A 106 11.53 19.66 12.85
C SER A 106 12.21 20.25 14.10
N GLY A 107 13.01 19.44 14.78
CA GLY A 107 13.74 19.80 16.00
C GLY A 107 15.09 20.40 15.65
N ARG A 108 15.09 21.67 15.26
CA ARG A 108 16.23 22.56 15.50
C ARG A 108 15.80 23.57 16.56
N ALA A 109 16.28 23.37 17.78
CA ALA A 109 16.46 24.41 18.80
C ALA A 109 17.73 24.05 19.57
#